data_AF-A0A938BH95-F1
#
_entry.id   AF-A0A938BH95-F1
#
_cell.length_a   1.000
_cell.length_b   1.000
_cell.length_c   1.000
_cell.angle_alpha   90.00
_cell.angle_beta   90.00
_cell.angle_gamma   90.00
#
_symmetry.space_group_name_H-M   'P 1'
#
loop_
_entity.id
_entity.type
_entity.pdbx_description
1 polymer ?
#
loop_
_entity_poly.entity_id
_entity_poly.type
_entity_poly.pdbx_seq_one_letter_code
_entity_poly.pdbx_strand_id
1 'polypeptide(L)'
;MKTMINVKVESELKRKAQKVAAELGLPLGTIINNYLRTFIVEQQVVFEKPLVPNKATAKILDRALADIKKNKNLVSFKDNEEMDRYLMSL
;
A
#
# COMPACT_ATOMS: atom_id res chain seq x y z
N MET A 1 -31.21 -4.15 0.76
CA MET A 1 -31.56 -4.07 -0.68
C MET A 1 -30.27 -4.20 -1.50
N LYS A 2 -30.23 -5.04 -2.54
CA LYS A 2 -29.12 -5.08 -3.50
C LYS A 2 -29.44 -4.15 -4.66
N THR A 3 -28.47 -3.38 -5.13
CA THR A 3 -28.61 -2.46 -6.26
C THR A 3 -27.64 -2.84 -7.38
N MET A 4 -27.97 -2.45 -8.61
CA MET A 4 -27.14 -2.73 -9.78
C MET A 4 -26.23 -1.53 -10.07
N ILE A 5 -24.96 -1.81 -10.37
CA ILE A 5 -23.99 -0.82 -10.84
C ILE A 5 -23.67 -1.16 -12.30
N ASN A 6 -23.94 -0.22 -13.21
CA ASN A 6 -23.60 -0.33 -14.62
C ASN A 6 -22.40 0.55 -14.93
N VAL A 7 -21.29 -0.06 -15.37
CA VAL A 7 -20.06 0.64 -15.75
C VAL A 7 -19.68 0.23 -17.18
N LYS A 8 -19.42 1.22 -18.03
CA LYS A 8 -18.86 0.99 -19.36
C LYS A 8 -17.35 0.78 -19.23
N VAL A 9 -16.87 -0.33 -19.77
CA VAL A 9 -15.45 -0.69 -19.79
C VAL A 9 -15.12 -1.34 -21.13
N GLU A 10 -13.87 -1.26 -21.54
CA GLU A 10 -13.37 -1.98 -22.70
C GLU A 10 -13.56 -3.50 -22.53
N SER A 11 -13.97 -4.17 -23.61
CA SER A 11 -14.27 -5.62 -23.59
C SER A 11 -13.05 -6.44 -23.17
N GLU A 12 -11.88 -6.10 -23.69
CA GLU A 12 -10.61 -6.76 -23.37
C GLU A 12 -10.19 -6.55 -21.92
N LEU A 13 -10.43 -5.36 -21.35
CA LEU A 13 -10.15 -5.08 -19.95
C LEU A 13 -11.00 -5.98 -19.05
N LYS A 14 -12.31 -6.07 -19.33
CA LYS A 14 -13.23 -6.94 -18.59
C LYS A 14 -12.81 -8.41 -18.67
N ARG A 15 -12.47 -8.89 -19.87
CA ARG A 15 -12.06 -10.29 -20.11
C ARG A 15 -10.80 -10.64 -19.31
N LYS A 16 -9.79 -9.77 -19.32
CA LYS A 16 -8.56 -9.96 -18.55
C LYS A 16 -8.83 -9.95 -17.04
N ALA A 17 -9.62 -9.00 -16.55
CA ALA A 17 -9.98 -8.94 -15.12
C ALA A 17 -10.74 -10.20 -14.66
N GLN A 18 -11.66 -10.72 -15.48
CA GLN A 18 -12.38 -11.97 -15.18
C GLN A 18 -11.44 -13.18 -15.12
N LYS A 19 -10.46 -13.26 -16.02
CA LYS A 19 -9.46 -14.33 -16.02
C LYS A 19 -8.67 -14.33 -14.71
N VAL A 20 -8.15 -13.17 -14.30
CA VAL A 20 -7.39 -13.02 -13.05
C VAL A 20 -8.27 -13.36 -11.84
N ALA A 21 -9.52 -12.90 -11.82
CA ALA A 21 -10.46 -13.23 -10.75
C ALA A 21 -10.69 -14.76 -10.64
N ALA A 22 -10.84 -15.44 -11.76
CA ALA A 22 -11.01 -16.89 -11.82
C ALA A 22 -9.75 -17.65 -11.36
N GLU A 23 -8.56 -17.18 -11.73
CA GLU A 23 -7.27 -17.72 -11.24
C GLU A 23 -7.16 -17.61 -9.70
N LEU A 24 -7.79 -16.58 -9.10
CA LEU A 24 -7.90 -16.41 -7.65
C LEU A 24 -9.09 -17.18 -7.01
N GLY A 25 -9.89 -17.90 -7.81
CA GLY A 25 -11.06 -18.63 -7.33
C GLY A 25 -12.24 -17.74 -6.92
N LEU A 26 -12.29 -16.50 -7.40
CA LEU A 26 -13.30 -15.50 -7.01
C LEU A 26 -14.07 -14.95 -8.22
N PRO A 27 -15.39 -14.71 -8.09
CA PRO A 27 -16.13 -13.95 -9.09
C PRO A 27 -15.64 -12.49 -9.16
N LEU A 28 -15.55 -11.91 -10.37
CA LEU A 28 -15.17 -10.51 -10.54
C LEU A 28 -16.05 -9.54 -9.72
N GLY A 29 -17.34 -9.82 -9.60
CA GLY A 29 -18.26 -9.01 -8.78
C GLY A 29 -17.91 -9.02 -7.29
N THR A 30 -17.36 -10.13 -6.77
CA THR A 30 -16.89 -10.22 -5.38
C THR A 30 -15.70 -9.28 -5.16
N ILE A 31 -14.78 -9.24 -6.12
CA ILE A 31 -13.61 -8.36 -6.09
C ILE A 31 -14.04 -6.89 -6.16
N ILE A 32 -14.94 -6.53 -7.08
CA ILE A 32 -15.46 -5.16 -7.20
C ILE A 32 -16.14 -4.72 -5.88
N ASN A 33 -16.97 -5.58 -5.29
CA ASN A 33 -17.61 -5.28 -4.02
C ASN A 33 -16.59 -5.10 -2.87
N ASN A 34 -15.49 -5.86 -2.88
CA ASN A 34 -14.42 -5.69 -1.91
C ASN A 34 -13.73 -4.32 -2.07
N TYR A 35 -13.38 -3.93 -3.30
CA TYR A 35 -12.81 -2.60 -3.57
C TYR A 35 -13.73 -1.45 -3.15
N LEU A 36 -15.05 -1.59 -3.34
CA LEU A 36 -16.01 -0.59 -2.85
C LEU A 36 -15.99 -0.47 -1.32
N ARG A 37 -15.83 -1.58 -0.59
CA ARG A 37 -15.70 -1.55 0.88
C ARG A 37 -14.40 -0.90 1.31
N THR A 38 -13.29 -1.23 0.64
CA THR A 38 -11.99 -0.60 0.89
C THR A 38 -12.06 0.91 0.64
N PHE A 39 -12.67 1.32 -0.47
CA PHE A 39 -12.85 2.74 -0.80
C PHE A 39 -13.65 3.49 0.27
N ILE A 40 -14.70 2.88 0.84
CA ILE A 40 -15.48 3.48 1.94
C ILE A 40 -14.61 3.70 3.18
N VAL A 41 -13.74 2.74 3.52
CA VAL A 41 -12.91 2.79 4.72
C VAL A 41 -11.75 3.76 4.55
N GLU A 42 -11.05 3.69 3.42
CA GLU A 42 -9.83 4.47 3.21
C GLU A 42 -10.11 5.89 2.71
N GLN A 43 -11.29 6.14 2.12
CA GLN A 43 -11.69 7.44 1.57
C GLN A 43 -10.69 8.05 0.58
N GLN A 44 -9.89 7.20 -0.08
CA GLN A 44 -8.87 7.60 -1.06
C GLN A 44 -8.95 6.74 -2.32
N VAL A 45 -8.51 7.31 -3.44
CA VAL A 45 -8.25 6.56 -4.68
C VAL A 45 -6.75 6.61 -4.94
N VAL A 46 -6.13 5.44 -4.97
CA VAL A 46 -4.71 5.33 -5.32
C VAL A 46 -4.58 5.36 -6.84
N PHE A 47 -4.08 6.48 -7.37
CA PHE A 47 -3.60 6.53 -8.75
C PHE A 47 -2.13 6.11 -8.73
N GLU A 48 -1.85 4.85 -9.07
CA GLU A 48 -0.50 4.33 -9.04
C GLU A 48 0.40 5.09 -10.03
N LYS A 49 1.30 5.90 -9.47
CA LYS A 49 2.68 6.00 -9.94
C LYS A 49 3.47 5.17 -8.92
N PRO A 50 4.34 4.22 -9.32
CA PRO A 50 5.13 3.48 -8.34
C PRO A 50 5.75 4.47 -7.36
N LEU A 51 5.59 4.23 -6.05
CA LEU A 51 6.09 5.08 -4.97
C LEU A 51 7.62 4.99 -4.92
N VAL A 52 8.27 5.50 -5.97
CA VAL A 52 9.71 5.68 -6.02
C VAL A 52 10.02 6.88 -5.16
N PRO A 53 10.86 6.74 -4.12
CA PRO A 53 11.30 7.87 -3.31
C PRO A 53 11.79 9.02 -4.20
N ASN A 54 11.39 10.25 -3.90
CA ASN A 54 11.96 11.41 -4.57
C ASN A 54 13.47 11.51 -4.26
N LYS A 55 14.20 12.36 -4.98
CA LYS A 55 15.67 12.49 -4.83
C LYS A 55 16.11 12.78 -3.39
N ALA A 56 15.33 13.54 -2.62
CA ALA A 56 15.65 13.84 -1.23
C ALA A 56 15.46 12.61 -0.34
N THR A 57 14.32 11.93 -0.46
CA THR A 57 14.02 10.71 0.30
C THR A 57 14.98 9.57 -0.02
N ALA A 58 15.30 9.35 -1.30
CA ALA A 58 16.27 8.35 -1.74
C ALA A 58 17.64 8.57 -1.08
N LYS A 59 18.12 9.81 -1.05
CA LYS A 59 19.40 10.17 -0.42
C LYS A 59 19.43 9.91 1.09
N ILE A 60 18.31 10.12 1.77
CA ILE A 60 18.20 9.82 3.21
C ILE A 60 18.23 8.31 3.44
N LEU A 61 17.47 7.55 2.64
CA LEU A 61 17.43 6.08 2.72
C LEU A 61 18.81 5.47 2.42
N ASP A 62 19.52 5.94 1.39
CA ASP A 62 20.86 5.43 1.06
C ASP A 62 21.84 5.60 2.23
N ARG A 63 21.78 6.75 2.91
CA ARG A 63 22.60 7.02 4.10
C ARG A 63 22.21 6.11 5.26
N ALA A 64 20.92 5.99 5.56
CA ALA A 64 20.42 5.12 6.62
C ALA A 64 20.82 3.65 6.39
N LEU A 65 20.71 3.16 5.15
CA LEU A 65 21.13 1.81 4.78
C LEU A 65 22.65 1.62 4.91
N ALA A 66 23.45 2.62 4.56
CA ALA A 66 24.90 2.57 4.75
C ALA A 66 25.29 2.56 6.23
N ASP A 67 24.57 3.31 7.06
CA ASP A 67 24.76 3.38 8.51
C ASP A 67 24.38 2.06 9.18
N ILE A 68 23.24 1.45 8.82
CA ILE A 68 22.82 0.12 9.26
C ILE A 68 23.90 -0.92 8.93
N LYS A 69 24.38 -0.96 7.68
CA LYS A 69 25.44 -1.90 7.25
C LYS A 69 26.74 -1.75 8.03
N LYS A 70 27.03 -0.54 8.52
CA LYS A 70 28.25 -0.22 9.28
C LYS A 70 28.04 -0.23 10.79
N ASN A 71 26.83 -0.59 11.26
CA ASN A 71 26.44 -0.51 12.66
C ASN A 71 26.70 0.90 13.26
N LYS A 72 26.43 1.95 12.48
CA LYS A 72 26.59 3.36 12.86
C LYS A 72 25.22 4.02 13.00
N ASN A 73 25.11 5.02 13.87
CA ASN A 73 23.89 5.81 14.07
C ASN A 73 22.64 4.95 14.35
N LEU A 74 22.83 3.81 15.03
CA LEU A 74 21.75 2.93 15.48
C LEU A 74 21.51 3.15 16.96
N VAL A 75 20.23 3.22 17.34
CA VAL A 75 19.78 3.23 18.72
C VAL A 75 18.90 2.01 18.91
N SER A 76 19.19 1.22 19.93
CA SER A 76 18.38 0.08 20.35
C SER A 76 17.64 0.43 21.63
N PHE A 77 16.40 -0.01 21.75
CA PHE A 77 15.58 0.19 22.94
C PHE A 77 15.31 -1.16 23.59
N LYS A 78 15.23 -1.18 24.92
CA LYS A 78 14.89 -2.37 25.70
C LYS A 78 13.40 -2.70 25.60
N ASP A 79 12.56 -1.68 25.49
CA ASP A 79 11.11 -1.78 25.41
C ASP A 79 10.50 -0.59 24.63
N ASN A 80 9.20 -0.68 24.37
CA ASN A 80 8.48 0.36 23.63
C ASN A 80 8.40 1.69 24.40
N GLU A 81 8.37 1.65 25.74
CA GLU A 81 8.28 2.87 26.55
C GLU A 81 9.58 3.69 26.47
N GLU A 82 10.73 3.01 26.43
CA GLU A 82 12.02 3.64 26.20
C GLU A 82 12.13 4.24 24.80
N MET A 83 11.65 3.51 23.78
CA MET A 83 11.58 4.01 22.40
C MET A 83 10.73 5.28 22.34
N ASP A 84 9.52 5.26 22.91
CA ASP A 84 8.60 6.40 22.88
C ASP A 84 9.22 7.63 23.56
N ARG A 85 9.83 7.47 24.74
CA ARG A 85 10.52 8.57 25.43
C ARG A 85 11.64 9.18 24.60
N TYR A 86 12.44 8.33 23.94
CA TYR A 86 13.52 8.79 23.10
C TYR A 86 12.99 9.55 21.88
N LEU A 87 12.03 8.98 21.15
CA LEU A 87 11.48 9.59 19.92
C LEU A 87 10.73 10.90 20.21
N MET A 88 10.05 11.00 21.36
CA MET A 88 9.39 12.24 21.79
C MET A 88 10.38 13.34 22.22
N SER A 89 11.65 13.01 22.43
CA SER A 89 12.71 13.97 22.77
C SER A 89 13.48 14.53 21.57
N LEU A 90 13.30 13.94 20.39
CA LEU A 90 13.93 14.38 19.13
C LEU A 90 13.23 15.62 18.53
#